data_AF-A0A117M1I7-F1
#
_entry.id   AF-A0A117M1I7-F1
#
_cell.length_a   1.000
_cell.length_b   1.000
_cell.length_c   1.000
_cell.angle_alpha   90.00
_cell.angle_beta   90.00
_cell.angle_gamma   90.00
#
_symmetry.space_group_name_H-M   'P 1'
#
loop_
_entity.id
_entity.type
_entity.pdbx_description
1 polymer ?
#
loop_
_entity_poly.entity_id
_entity_poly.type
_entity_poly.pdbx_seq_one_letter_code
_entity_poly.pdbx_strand_id
1 'polypeptide(L)' 'MAFLKSRSTFKNAYQQLNSEQKTAVDTLENPLMVVAGPGTGKTQVLTMRI' A
#
# COMPACT_ATOMS: atom_id res chain seq x y z
N MET A 1 -20.64 6.15 -14.18
CA MET A 1 -19.41 6.96 -14.07
C MET A 1 -18.62 6.76 -12.75
N ALA A 2 -18.87 5.73 -11.93
CA ALA A 2 -18.20 5.57 -10.61
C ALA A 2 -17.08 4.50 -10.59
N PHE A 3 -17.03 3.59 -11.57
CA PHE A 3 -16.13 2.43 -11.54
C PHE A 3 -14.69 2.72 -11.99
N LEU A 4 -14.46 3.78 -12.78
CA LEU A 4 -13.12 4.11 -13.30
C LEU A 4 -12.24 4.89 -12.30
N LYS A 5 -12.82 5.38 -11.19
CA LYS A 5 -12.10 6.23 -10.22
C LYS A 5 -11.17 5.42 -9.31
N SER A 6 -11.44 4.14 -9.05
CA SER A 6 -10.64 3.35 -8.10
C SER A 6 -9.22 3.09 -8.60
N ARG A 7 -9.03 2.80 -9.90
CA ARG A 7 -7.70 2.60 -10.50
C ARG A 7 -6.82 3.85 -10.39
N SER A 8 -7.38 5.04 -10.58
CA SER A 8 -6.62 6.28 -10.42
C SER A 8 -6.24 6.53 -8.97
N THR A 9 -7.15 6.27 -8.02
CA THR A 9 -6.88 6.51 -6.59
C THR A 9 -5.79 5.56 -6.06
N PHE A 10 -5.87 4.27 -6.41
CA PHE A 10 -4.82 3.32 -6.05
C PHE A 10 -3.48 3.72 -6.65
N LYS A 11 -3.43 4.02 -7.95
CA LYS A 11 -2.18 4.40 -8.63
C LYS A 11 -1.53 5.62 -7.98
N ASN A 12 -2.32 6.64 -7.64
CA ASN A 12 -1.82 7.84 -6.98
C ASN A 12 -1.28 7.53 -5.57
N ALA A 13 -2.01 6.74 -4.78
CA ALA A 13 -1.57 6.33 -3.45
C ALA A 13 -0.30 5.47 -3.51
N TYR A 14 -0.21 4.56 -4.48
CA TYR A 14 0.92 3.65 -4.67
C TYR A 14 2.19 4.41 -5.10
N GLN A 15 2.03 5.46 -5.92
CA GLN A 15 3.15 6.32 -6.31
C GLN A 15 3.78 7.07 -5.14
N GLN A 16 3.03 7.36 -4.08
CA GLN A 16 3.51 8.05 -2.89
C GLN A 16 4.30 7.15 -1.93
N LEU A 17 4.27 5.83 -2.13
CA LEU A 17 4.99 4.88 -1.28
C LEU A 17 6.49 4.90 -1.54
N ASN A 18 7.27 4.71 -0.47
CA ASN A 18 8.70 4.42 -0.57
C ASN A 18 8.94 2.96 -1.04
N SER A 19 10.20 2.59 -1.27
CA SER A 19 10.55 1.25 -1.76
C SER A 19 10.11 0.12 -0.83
N GLU A 20 10.31 0.26 0.48
CA GLU A 20 9.96 -0.76 1.47
C GLU A 20 8.44 -0.98 1.57
N GLN A 21 7.68 0.11 1.54
CA GLN A 21 6.23 0.08 1.52
C GLN A 21 5.69 -0.56 0.24
N LYS A 22 6.29 -0.27 -0.92
CA LYS A 22 5.94 -0.93 -2.20
C LYS A 22 6.20 -2.43 -2.12
N THR A 23 7.37 -2.84 -1.65
CA THR A 23 7.69 -4.26 -1.42
C THR A 23 6.65 -4.92 -0.51
N ALA A 24 6.24 -4.25 0.57
CA ALA A 24 5.22 -4.79 1.46
C ALA A 24 3.85 -4.93 0.77
N VAL A 25 3.45 -3.96 -0.04
CA VAL A 25 2.20 -4.00 -0.83
C VAL A 25 2.23 -5.08 -1.90
N ASP A 26 3.36 -5.21 -2.60
CA ASP A 26 3.54 -6.13 -3.73
C ASP A 26 3.83 -7.57 -3.29
N THR A 27 4.14 -7.79 -2.02
CA THR A 27 4.22 -9.14 -1.46
C THR A 27 2.81 -9.72 -1.44
N LEU A 28 2.52 -10.70 -2.29
CA LEU A 28 1.20 -11.36 -2.36
C LEU A 28 1.19 -12.73 -1.67
N GLU A 29 2.36 -13.36 -1.58
CA GLU A 29 2.52 -14.72 -1.11
C GLU A 29 3.16 -14.77 0.28
N ASN A 30 2.75 -15.75 1.07
CA ASN A 30 3.24 -16.04 2.42
C ASN A 30 2.99 -14.92 3.47
N PRO A 31 3.09 -15.23 4.77
CA PRO A 31 2.99 -14.22 5.81
C PRO A 31 4.11 -13.17 5.72
N LEU A 32 3.76 -11.89 5.89
CA LEU A 32 4.69 -10.76 5.91
C LEU A 32 4.61 -10.03 7.25
N MET A 33 5.76 -9.74 7.86
CA MET A 33 5.86 -8.90 9.06
C MET A 33 6.42 -7.52 8.69
N VAL A 34 5.69 -6.46 9.05
CA VAL A 34 6.12 -5.07 8.85
C VAL A 34 6.38 -4.44 10.21
N VAL A 35 7.64 -4.07 10.46
CA VAL A 35 8.05 -3.37 11.68
C VAL A 35 8.41 -1.93 11.32
N ALA A 36 7.69 -0.97 11.89
CA ALA A 36 7.92 0.44 11.59
C ALA A 36 7.51 1.36 12.75
N GLY A 37 8.21 2.48 12.90
CA GLY A 37 7.99 3.49 13.95
C GLY A 37 6.62 4.18 13.88
N PRO A 38 6.27 5.03 14.86
CA PRO A 38 5.05 5.83 14.81
C PRO A 38 5.04 6.76 13.58
N GLY A 39 3.87 6.97 12.97
CA GLY A 39 3.72 7.88 11.82
C GLY A 39 4.25 7.38 10.45
N THR A 40 4.77 6.16 10.38
CA THR A 40 5.41 5.60 9.16
C THR A 40 4.44 5.01 8.12
N GLY A 41 3.13 5.25 8.26
CA GLY A 41 2.15 4.81 7.26
C GLY A 41 1.78 3.31 7.30
N LYS A 42 1.93 2.62 8.43
CA LYS A 42 1.53 1.20 8.59
C LYS A 42 0.10 0.92 8.12
N THR A 43 -0.85 1.79 8.48
CA THR A 43 -2.25 1.69 8.06
C THR A 43 -2.39 1.85 6.54
N GLN A 44 -1.64 2.77 5.93
CA GLN A 44 -1.66 2.97 4.48
C GLN A 44 -1.20 1.70 3.75
N VAL A 45 -0.10 1.09 4.19
CA VAL A 45 0.38 -0.20 3.64
C VAL A 45 -0.70 -1.28 3.77
N LEU A 46 -1.35 -1.40 4.93
CA LEU A 46 -2.41 -2.39 5.14
C LEU A 46 -3.61 -2.15 4.23
N THR A 47 -4.07 -0.90 4.11
CA THR A 47 -5.21 -0.54 3.24
C THR A 47 -4.92 -0.70 1.75
N MET A 48 -3.65 -0.70 1.37
CA MET A 48 -3.25 -0.90 -0.02
C MET A 48 -3.07 -2.38 -0.39
N ARG A 49 -2.99 -3.28 0.60
CA ARG A 49 -2.93 -4.74 0.40
C ARG A 49 -4.30 -5.43 0.33
N ILE A 50 -5.39 -4.72 0.63
CA ILE A 50 -6.76 -5.26 0.74
C ILE A 50 -7.68 -4.47 -0.19
#